data_AF-A0A2C9JM75-F1
#
_entry.id   AF-A0A2C9JM75-F1
#
_cell.length_a   1.000
_cell.length_b   1.000
_cell.length_c   1.000
_cell.angle_alpha   90.00
_cell.angle_beta   90.00
_cell.angle_gamma   90.00
#
_symmetry.space_group_name_H-M   'P 1'
#
loop_
_entity.id
_entity.type
_entity.pdbx_description
1 polymer ?
#
loop_
_entity_poly.entity_id
_entity_poly.type
_entity_poly.pdbx_seq_one_letter_code
_entity_poly.pdbx_strand_id
1 'polypeptide(L)'
;MARAGHPFTFTKRILLGMFFAMLAMIVAAIVEHFRLNSFWPYPDFPCQSRGINQTIGNTVYQAADMSIVWQIPQYALIGVSEVFASVASLQFAVTVAPKSMKAVITGLYYFFSGVGSLLGTAIISTLSYSNTWFNSQDYGNINCRLPCNDSGHSNVTVYSDSDSCHLDYYFYLLAGVELLAMILFLIVANKFGLNVDQLVQTGPSREDNKGKQLERPGANSR
;
A
#
# COMPACT_ATOMS: atom_id res chain seq x y z
N MET A 1 -13.26 -36.83 -6.85
CA MET A 1 -11.94 -36.20 -7.08
C MET A 1 -11.44 -35.66 -5.75
N ALA A 2 -10.56 -36.40 -5.07
CA ALA A 2 -9.94 -35.94 -3.83
C ALA A 2 -8.87 -34.89 -4.18
N ARG A 3 -9.13 -33.62 -3.86
CA ARG A 3 -8.11 -32.57 -3.98
C ARG A 3 -7.11 -32.75 -2.84
N ALA A 4 -5.97 -33.37 -3.15
CA ALA A 4 -4.77 -33.27 -2.34
C ALA A 4 -4.22 -31.85 -2.47
N GLY A 5 -4.69 -30.94 -1.62
CA GLY A 5 -4.12 -29.62 -1.47
C GLY A 5 -4.22 -29.26 0.01
N HIS A 6 -3.09 -29.10 0.68
CA HIS A 6 -3.11 -28.48 2.00
C HIS A 6 -3.81 -27.13 1.89
N PRO A 7 -4.92 -26.89 2.61
CA PRO A 7 -5.63 -25.63 2.49
C PRO A 7 -4.68 -24.49 2.89
N PHE A 8 -4.53 -23.51 2.00
CA PHE A 8 -3.80 -22.29 2.31
C PHE A 8 -4.54 -21.57 3.43
N THR A 9 -3.98 -21.58 4.64
CA THR A 9 -4.53 -20.90 5.81
C THR A 9 -4.68 -19.39 5.52
N PHE A 10 -5.75 -18.76 6.01
CA PHE A 10 -5.98 -17.32 5.82
C PHE A 10 -4.77 -16.48 6.22
N THR A 11 -4.11 -16.82 7.33
CA THR A 11 -2.89 -16.18 7.83
C THR A 11 -1.77 -16.17 6.77
N LYS A 12 -1.57 -17.29 6.05
CA LYS A 12 -0.53 -17.40 5.01
C LYS A 12 -0.87 -16.54 3.79
N ARG A 13 -2.15 -16.43 3.42
CA ARG A 13 -2.60 -15.57 2.31
C ARG A 13 -2.42 -14.10 2.64
N ILE A 14 -2.78 -13.69 3.85
CA ILE A 14 -2.60 -12.31 4.34
C ILE A 14 -1.10 -11.97 4.35
N LEU A 15 -0.27 -12.83 4.93
CA LEU A 15 1.18 -12.63 4.97
C LEU A 15 1.81 -12.53 3.58
N LEU A 16 1.36 -13.37 2.64
CA LEU A 16 1.80 -13.31 1.25
C LEU A 16 1.43 -11.96 0.60
N GLY A 17 0.23 -11.45 0.86
CA GLY A 17 -0.18 -10.13 0.41
C GLY A 17 0.70 -9.02 0.98
N MET A 18 0.91 -9.00 2.30
CA MET A 18 1.77 -8.01 2.96
C MET A 18 3.22 -8.03 2.43
N PHE A 19 3.75 -9.22 2.11
CA PHE A 19 5.06 -9.35 1.51
C PHE A 19 5.13 -8.73 0.11
N PHE A 20 4.11 -8.95 -0.74
CA PHE A 20 4.06 -8.33 -2.06
C PHE A 20 3.87 -6.81 -2.01
N ALA A 21 3.16 -6.27 -1.01
CA ALA A 21 3.06 -4.83 -0.79
C ALA A 21 4.45 -4.22 -0.50
N MET A 22 5.18 -4.81 0.45
CA MET A 22 6.56 -4.41 0.78
C MET A 22 7.48 -4.44 -0.44
N LEU A 23 7.40 -5.51 -1.25
CA LEU A 23 8.15 -5.60 -2.50
C LEU A 23 7.73 -4.51 -3.51
N ALA A 24 6.44 -4.18 -3.60
CA ALA A 24 5.97 -3.12 -4.49
C ALA A 24 6.59 -1.77 -4.14
N MET A 25 6.67 -1.42 -2.85
CA MET A 25 7.29 -0.17 -2.40
C MET A 25 8.82 -0.16 -2.62
N ILE A 26 9.50 -1.28 -2.43
CA ILE A 26 10.94 -1.40 -2.75
C ILE A 26 11.17 -1.21 -4.25
N VAL A 27 10.35 -1.85 -5.10
CA VAL A 27 10.43 -1.70 -6.55
C VAL A 27 10.15 -0.25 -6.96
N ALA A 28 9.17 0.40 -6.35
CA ALA A 28 8.87 1.81 -6.60
C ALA A 28 10.05 2.73 -6.25
N ALA A 29 10.69 2.49 -5.11
CA ALA A 29 11.89 3.21 -4.71
C ALA A 29 13.02 3.05 -5.73
N ILE A 30 13.26 1.82 -6.18
CA ILE A 30 14.31 1.52 -7.18
C ILE A 30 13.99 2.21 -8.52
N VAL A 31 12.74 2.13 -8.99
CA VAL A 31 12.33 2.77 -10.25
C VAL A 31 12.49 4.28 -10.17
N GLU A 32 12.10 4.90 -9.07
CA GLU A 32 12.28 6.34 -8.87
C GLU A 32 13.75 6.74 -8.80
N HIS A 33 14.57 5.95 -8.11
CA HIS A 33 16.01 6.15 -8.07
C HIS A 33 16.63 6.12 -9.48
N PHE A 34 16.25 5.14 -10.31
CA PHE A 34 16.70 5.09 -11.71
C PHE A 34 16.19 6.26 -12.55
N ARG A 35 14.95 6.69 -12.33
CA ARG A 35 14.36 7.85 -13.02
C ARG A 35 15.13 9.12 -12.71
N LEU A 36 15.42 9.37 -11.42
CA LEU A 36 16.19 10.52 -10.95
C LEU A 36 17.62 10.50 -11.50
N ASN A 37 18.31 9.35 -11.44
CA ASN A 37 19.68 9.24 -11.98
C ASN A 37 19.73 9.42 -13.51
N SER A 38 18.68 9.01 -14.23
CA SER A 38 18.60 9.18 -15.69
C SER A 38 18.31 10.64 -16.06
N PHE A 39 17.46 11.32 -15.30
CA PHE A 39 17.14 12.73 -15.52
C PHE A 39 18.29 13.64 -15.08
N TRP A 40 18.93 13.33 -13.95
CA TRP A 40 19.97 14.09 -13.29
C TRP A 40 21.32 13.34 -13.18
N PRO A 41 22.01 13.05 -14.29
CA PRO A 41 23.20 12.19 -14.28
C PRO A 41 24.48 12.89 -13.79
N TYR A 42 24.51 14.22 -13.72
CA TYR A 42 25.71 14.99 -13.39
C TYR A 42 25.58 15.67 -12.02
N PRO A 43 26.14 15.08 -10.95
CA PRO A 43 26.07 15.67 -9.61
C PRO A 43 26.84 17.01 -9.53
N ASP A 44 27.99 17.10 -10.21
CA ASP A 44 28.84 18.30 -10.21
C ASP A 44 28.32 19.43 -11.11
N PHE A 45 27.38 19.12 -12.02
CA PHE A 45 26.84 20.08 -12.98
C PHE A 45 25.32 20.21 -12.82
N PRO A 46 24.84 20.98 -11.82
CA PRO A 46 23.46 21.02 -11.37
C PRO A 46 22.47 21.67 -12.36
N CYS A 47 22.92 22.02 -13.56
CA CYS A 47 22.14 22.64 -14.63
C CYS A 47 21.97 21.76 -15.88
N GLN A 48 22.57 20.57 -15.90
CA GLN A 48 22.52 19.69 -17.07
C GLN A 48 21.62 18.47 -16.80
N SER A 49 20.35 18.56 -17.21
CA SER A 49 19.44 17.40 -17.26
C SER A 49 19.52 16.69 -18.62
N ARG A 50 19.18 15.40 -18.64
CA ARG A 50 18.91 14.64 -19.87
C ARG A 50 17.41 14.51 -20.13
N GLY A 51 16.63 15.52 -19.75
CA GLY A 51 15.18 15.52 -19.90
C GLY A 51 14.75 15.64 -21.36
N ILE A 52 13.64 15.00 -21.71
CA ILE A 52 12.94 15.17 -22.99
C ILE A 52 11.79 16.15 -22.79
N ASN A 53 11.68 17.14 -23.69
CA ASN A 53 10.56 18.06 -23.71
C ASN A 53 9.31 17.35 -24.27
N GLN A 54 8.27 17.27 -23.45
CA GLN A 54 6.96 16.75 -23.81
C GLN A 54 5.95 17.90 -23.82
N THR A 55 5.32 18.15 -24.96
CA THR A 55 4.32 19.20 -25.11
C THR A 55 2.91 18.60 -24.99
N ILE A 56 2.18 18.95 -23.94
CA ILE A 56 0.80 18.50 -23.73
C ILE A 56 -0.10 19.73 -23.79
N GLY A 57 -0.87 19.87 -24.87
CA GLY A 57 -1.59 21.12 -25.15
C GLY A 57 -0.60 22.27 -25.42
N ASN A 58 -0.70 23.36 -24.65
CA ASN A 58 0.17 24.53 -24.76
C ASN A 58 1.26 24.61 -23.68
N THR A 59 1.43 23.56 -22.85
CA THR A 59 2.45 23.51 -21.80
C THR A 59 3.55 22.51 -22.16
N VAL A 60 4.81 22.91 -21.94
CA VAL A 60 6.00 22.07 -22.14
C VAL A 60 6.46 21.55 -20.79
N TYR A 61 6.50 20.23 -20.64
CA TYR A 61 7.02 19.54 -19.48
C TYR A 61 8.37 18.90 -19.80
N GLN A 62 9.30 18.92 -18.86
CA GLN A 62 10.54 18.15 -18.97
C GLN A 62 10.39 16.83 -18.23
N ALA A 63 10.43 15.73 -18.98
CA ALA A 63 10.31 14.38 -18.42
C ALA A 63 11.63 13.62 -18.54
N ALA A 64 11.82 12.58 -17.73
CA ALA A 64 12.92 11.64 -17.90
C ALA A 64 12.74 10.83 -19.20
N ASP A 65 13.84 10.52 -19.88
CA ASP A 65 13.86 9.59 -21.01
C ASP A 65 13.67 8.15 -20.52
N MET A 66 12.44 7.84 -20.11
CA MET A 66 12.08 6.57 -19.51
C MET A 66 10.67 6.17 -19.97
N SER A 67 10.53 4.92 -20.39
CA SER A 67 9.23 4.38 -20.79
C SER A 67 8.33 4.20 -19.56
N ILE A 68 7.03 4.44 -19.75
CA ILE A 68 5.98 4.18 -18.74
C ILE A 68 5.94 2.71 -18.29
N VAL A 69 6.45 1.79 -19.12
CA VAL A 69 6.52 0.35 -18.85
C VAL A 69 7.26 0.03 -17.55
N TRP A 70 8.20 0.89 -17.13
CA TRP A 70 8.93 0.71 -15.89
C TRP A 70 8.08 0.84 -14.62
N GLN A 71 6.88 1.42 -14.69
CA GLN A 71 5.94 1.46 -13.56
C GLN A 71 5.09 0.19 -13.45
N ILE A 72 5.05 -0.66 -14.48
CA ILE A 72 4.24 -1.89 -14.47
C ILE A 72 4.60 -2.81 -13.28
N PRO A 73 5.88 -3.06 -12.95
CA PRO A 73 6.24 -3.97 -11.87
C PRO A 73 5.66 -3.59 -10.50
N GLN A 74 5.77 -2.32 -10.09
CA GLN A 74 5.21 -1.83 -8.82
C GLN A 74 3.67 -1.94 -8.79
N TYR A 75 2.99 -1.59 -9.89
CA TYR A 75 1.52 -1.64 -9.96
C TYR A 75 0.98 -3.07 -10.02
N ALA A 76 1.70 -3.98 -10.69
CA ALA A 76 1.33 -5.39 -10.70
C ALA A 76 1.48 -6.01 -9.30
N LEU A 77 2.59 -5.72 -8.61
CA LEU A 77 2.85 -6.23 -7.27
C LEU A 77 1.83 -5.73 -6.24
N ILE A 78 1.52 -4.43 -6.24
CA ILE A 78 0.52 -3.89 -5.31
C ILE A 78 -0.87 -4.47 -5.61
N GLY A 79 -1.25 -4.64 -6.88
CA GLY A 79 -2.52 -5.28 -7.23
C GLY A 79 -2.62 -6.73 -6.74
N VAL A 80 -1.54 -7.51 -6.90
CA VAL A 80 -1.47 -8.87 -6.33
C VAL A 80 -1.58 -8.82 -4.80
N SER A 81 -0.86 -7.89 -4.16
CA SER A 81 -0.88 -7.72 -2.71
C SER A 81 -2.29 -7.47 -2.17
N GLU A 82 -3.06 -6.62 -2.85
CA GLU A 82 -4.40 -6.22 -2.44
C GLU A 82 -5.37 -7.40 -2.52
N VAL A 83 -5.30 -8.18 -3.60
CA VAL A 83 -6.15 -9.38 -3.74
C VAL A 83 -5.86 -10.39 -2.62
N PHE A 84 -4.60 -10.62 -2.28
CA PHE A 84 -4.25 -11.60 -1.25
C PHE A 84 -4.49 -11.10 0.18
N ALA A 85 -4.19 -9.83 0.48
CA ALA A 85 -4.34 -9.28 1.82
C ALA A 85 -5.79 -8.84 2.10
N SER A 86 -6.38 -8.01 1.24
CA SER A 86 -7.70 -7.39 1.48
C SER A 86 -8.83 -8.42 1.44
N VAL A 87 -8.83 -9.32 0.45
CA VAL A 87 -9.89 -10.33 0.34
C VAL A 87 -9.79 -11.35 1.47
N ALA A 88 -8.58 -11.83 1.78
CA ALA A 88 -8.40 -12.82 2.83
C ALA A 88 -8.67 -12.26 4.23
N SER A 89 -8.27 -11.02 4.51
CA SER A 89 -8.54 -10.36 5.79
C SER A 89 -10.02 -10.10 6.01
N LEU A 90 -10.74 -9.61 4.99
CA LEU A 90 -12.19 -9.39 5.08
C LEU A 90 -12.96 -10.71 5.24
N GLN A 91 -12.62 -11.73 4.45
CA GLN A 91 -13.23 -13.07 4.59
C GLN A 91 -12.98 -13.63 5.99
N PHE A 92 -11.75 -13.54 6.48
CA PHE A 92 -11.40 -13.97 7.82
C PHE A 92 -12.23 -13.25 8.88
N ALA A 93 -12.28 -11.92 8.84
CA ALA A 93 -13.02 -11.10 9.79
C ALA A 93 -14.52 -11.45 9.84
N VAL A 94 -15.15 -11.65 8.67
CA VAL A 94 -16.57 -12.00 8.57
C VAL A 94 -16.85 -13.45 8.99
N THR A 95 -15.90 -14.37 8.82
CA THR A 95 -16.06 -15.77 9.24
C THR A 95 -16.00 -15.96 10.75
N VAL A 96 -15.21 -15.16 11.45
CA VAL A 96 -15.09 -15.22 12.92
C VAL A 96 -16.20 -14.41 13.61
N ALA A 97 -16.84 -13.49 12.89
CA ALA A 97 -17.93 -12.67 13.39
C ALA A 97 -19.22 -13.47 13.72
N PRO A 98 -19.88 -13.20 14.87
CA PRO A 98 -21.21 -13.75 15.15
C PRO A 98 -22.25 -13.21 14.14
N LYS A 99 -23.33 -13.96 13.92
CA LYS A 99 -24.33 -13.69 12.85
C LYS A 99 -24.85 -12.24 12.87
N SER A 100 -25.07 -11.65 14.04
CA SER A 100 -25.57 -10.28 14.22
C SER A 100 -24.52 -9.16 14.04
N MET A 101 -23.22 -9.47 14.04
CA MET A 101 -22.14 -8.46 14.00
C MET A 101 -21.37 -8.43 12.68
N LYS A 102 -21.72 -9.25 11.69
CA LYS A 102 -21.02 -9.30 10.39
C LYS A 102 -20.96 -7.94 9.69
N ALA A 103 -22.06 -7.19 9.74
CA ALA A 103 -22.12 -5.84 9.17
C ALA A 103 -21.21 -4.85 9.94
N VAL A 104 -21.16 -4.94 11.26
CA VAL A 104 -20.31 -4.09 12.11
C VAL A 104 -18.84 -4.33 11.82
N ILE A 105 -18.41 -5.60 11.73
CA ILE A 105 -17.01 -5.95 11.44
C ILE A 105 -16.60 -5.53 10.03
N THR A 106 -17.50 -5.67 9.05
CA THR A 106 -17.27 -5.16 7.69
C THR A 106 -17.16 -3.63 7.67
N GLY A 107 -18.00 -2.92 8.42
CA GLY A 107 -17.91 -1.46 8.58
C GLY A 107 -16.59 -1.04 9.24
N LEU A 108 -16.14 -1.75 10.27
CA LEU A 108 -14.85 -1.51 10.92
C LEU A 108 -13.67 -1.72 9.96
N TYR A 109 -13.73 -2.73 9.09
CA TYR A 109 -12.72 -2.96 8.06
C TYR A 109 -12.55 -1.72 7.15
N TYR A 110 -13.65 -1.19 6.60
CA TYR A 110 -13.60 0.00 5.76
C TYR A 110 -13.25 1.27 6.54
N PHE A 111 -13.67 1.37 7.81
CA PHE A 111 -13.27 2.46 8.69
C PHE A 111 -11.75 2.49 8.87
N PHE A 112 -11.12 1.36 9.21
CA PHE A 112 -9.66 1.28 9.33
C PHE A 112 -8.94 1.51 8.00
N SER A 113 -9.52 1.09 6.88
CA SER A 113 -9.00 1.45 5.55
C SER A 113 -9.00 2.97 5.36
N GLY A 114 -10.07 3.67 5.73
CA GLY A 114 -10.14 5.13 5.68
C GLY A 114 -9.14 5.81 6.62
N VAL A 115 -8.98 5.30 7.85
CA VAL A 115 -7.94 5.77 8.79
C VAL A 115 -6.55 5.59 8.19
N GLY A 116 -6.28 4.46 7.53
CA GLY A 116 -5.02 4.22 6.82
C GLY A 116 -4.75 5.27 5.74
N SER A 117 -5.75 5.61 4.94
CA SER A 117 -5.64 6.68 3.93
C SER A 117 -5.34 8.05 4.56
N LEU A 118 -6.01 8.38 5.68
CA LEU A 118 -5.75 9.63 6.40
C LEU A 118 -4.33 9.69 6.97
N LEU A 119 -3.84 8.57 7.53
CA LEU A 119 -2.46 8.47 8.01
C LEU A 119 -1.45 8.63 6.86
N GLY A 120 -1.71 8.02 5.70
CA GLY A 120 -0.88 8.17 4.50
C GLY A 120 -0.78 9.64 4.07
N THR A 121 -1.92 10.33 3.98
CA THR A 121 -1.96 11.77 3.66
C THR A 121 -1.26 12.61 4.73
N ALA A 122 -1.43 12.28 6.01
CA ALA A 122 -0.78 13.00 7.11
C ALA A 122 0.76 12.90 7.06
N ILE A 123 1.29 11.71 6.72
CA ILE A 123 2.72 11.48 6.53
C ILE A 123 3.23 12.38 5.39
N ILE A 124 2.58 12.34 4.21
CA ILE A 124 2.97 13.18 3.06
C ILE A 124 2.91 14.66 3.45
N SER A 125 1.82 15.11 4.05
CA SER A 125 1.63 16.52 4.42
C SER A 125 2.69 17.00 5.41
N THR A 126 3.11 16.15 6.34
CA THR A 126 4.12 16.51 7.34
C THR A 126 5.51 16.60 6.71
N LEU A 127 5.88 15.61 5.89
CA LEU A 127 7.15 15.60 5.17
C LEU A 127 7.26 16.77 4.17
N SER A 128 6.16 17.08 3.48
CA SER A 128 6.06 18.21 2.56
C SER A 128 6.21 19.55 3.31
N TYR A 129 5.57 19.70 4.48
CA TYR A 129 5.70 20.92 5.30
C TYR A 129 7.13 21.13 5.82
N SER A 130 7.83 20.07 6.19
CA SER A 130 9.24 20.12 6.61
C SER A 130 10.22 20.17 5.43
N ASN A 131 9.73 20.28 4.18
CA ASN A 131 10.52 20.21 2.94
C ASN A 131 11.49 19.02 2.93
N THR A 132 11.06 17.88 3.47
CA THR A 132 11.85 16.65 3.56
C THR A 132 11.50 15.78 2.36
N TRP A 133 12.48 15.56 1.47
CA TRP A 133 12.39 14.73 0.25
C TRP A 133 11.47 15.22 -0.89
N PHE A 134 10.53 16.11 -0.60
CA PHE A 134 9.74 16.84 -1.59
C PHE A 134 9.27 18.19 -1.02
N ASN A 135 9.03 19.16 -1.90
CA ASN A 135 8.70 20.53 -1.51
C ASN A 135 7.24 20.67 -1.01
N SER A 136 7.00 21.66 -0.15
CA SER A 136 5.65 22.10 0.27
C SER A 136 4.80 22.70 -0.85
N GLN A 137 5.43 23.28 -1.87
CA GLN A 137 4.77 23.96 -2.98
C GLN A 137 4.87 23.14 -4.26
N ASP A 138 3.74 23.03 -4.96
CA ASP A 138 3.69 22.45 -6.31
C ASP A 138 4.12 23.50 -7.35
N TYR A 139 5.32 23.33 -7.89
CA TYR A 139 5.85 24.17 -8.97
C TYR A 139 5.47 23.65 -10.36
N GLY A 140 4.62 22.63 -10.46
CA GLY A 140 4.27 21.98 -11.73
C GLY A 140 5.43 21.20 -12.36
N ASN A 141 6.50 20.95 -11.59
CA ASN A 141 7.69 20.22 -12.01
C ASN A 141 8.01 19.12 -11.00
N ILE A 142 7.74 17.87 -11.38
CA ILE A 142 7.99 16.66 -10.58
C ILE A 142 9.48 16.40 -10.33
N ASN A 143 10.38 17.04 -11.08
CA ASN A 143 11.82 16.83 -10.94
C ASN A 143 12.45 17.67 -9.83
N CYS A 144 11.64 18.51 -9.15
CA CYS A 144 11.96 19.42 -8.03
C CYS A 144 13.31 20.16 -8.09
N ARG A 145 13.89 20.28 -9.29
CA ARG A 145 15.06 21.09 -9.62
C ARG A 145 14.66 21.99 -10.78
N LEU A 146 14.81 23.30 -10.61
CA LEU A 146 14.46 24.29 -11.63
C LEU A 146 15.52 24.30 -12.75
N PRO A 147 15.14 24.63 -14.00
CA PRO A 147 16.09 24.93 -15.05
C PRO A 147 16.91 26.17 -14.65
N CYS A 148 18.23 26.06 -14.73
CA CYS A 148 19.12 27.19 -14.49
C CYS A 148 18.93 28.28 -15.56
N ASN A 149 19.22 29.54 -15.22
CA ASN A 149 19.42 30.61 -16.20
C ASN A 149 20.75 30.39 -16.96
N ASP A 150 20.91 31.06 -18.11
CA ASP A 150 22.08 31.05 -19.00
C ASP A 150 23.42 31.40 -18.32
N SER A 151 23.38 31.96 -17.10
CA SER A 151 24.56 32.26 -16.27
C SER A 151 24.95 31.13 -15.30
N GLY A 152 24.34 29.95 -15.41
CA GLY A 152 24.56 28.85 -14.46
C GLY A 152 24.08 29.15 -13.03
N HIS A 153 23.32 30.23 -12.85
CA HIS A 153 22.76 30.67 -11.57
C HIS A 153 21.24 30.76 -11.69
N SER A 154 20.50 30.09 -10.81
CA SER A 154 19.05 30.27 -10.70
C SER A 154 18.74 31.69 -10.21
N ASN A 155 18.03 32.48 -11.02
CA ASN A 155 17.50 33.80 -10.64
C ASN A 155 16.26 33.72 -9.72
N VAL A 156 15.88 32.51 -9.34
CA VAL A 156 14.82 32.21 -8.37
C VAL A 156 15.51 31.85 -7.05
N THR A 157 15.43 32.73 -6.04
CA THR A 157 15.93 32.49 -4.67
C THR A 157 14.98 31.61 -3.85
N VAL A 158 14.31 30.65 -4.49
CA VAL A 158 13.42 29.71 -3.81
C VAL A 158 14.19 28.43 -3.61
N TYR A 159 14.79 28.31 -2.43
CA TYR A 159 15.30 27.07 -1.84
C TYR A 159 16.01 26.14 -2.84
N SER A 160 17.24 26.53 -3.22
CA SER A 160 18.24 25.61 -3.80
C SER A 160 18.75 24.63 -2.74
N ASP A 161 17.86 23.90 -2.08
CA ASP A 161 18.26 22.75 -1.28
C ASP A 161 18.11 21.52 -2.18
N SER A 162 19.16 21.30 -2.97
CA SER A 162 19.27 20.21 -3.94
C SER A 162 19.18 18.82 -3.30
N ASP A 163 19.29 18.75 -1.98
CA ASP A 163 19.36 17.52 -1.18
C ASP A 163 17.97 16.96 -0.86
N SER A 164 16.90 17.69 -1.18
CA SER A 164 15.53 17.41 -0.74
C SER A 164 14.61 16.92 -1.85
N CYS A 165 15.13 16.42 -2.98
CA CYS A 165 14.33 15.87 -4.09
C CYS A 165 14.57 14.35 -4.24
N HIS A 166 14.08 13.59 -3.27
CA HIS A 166 14.32 12.14 -3.18
C HIS A 166 13.04 11.40 -2.83
N LEU A 167 12.11 11.37 -3.78
CA LEU A 167 10.86 10.60 -3.64
C LEU A 167 11.14 9.09 -3.43
N ASP A 168 12.29 8.60 -3.88
CA ASP A 168 12.78 7.25 -3.60
C ASP A 168 12.91 6.97 -2.09
N TYR A 169 13.37 7.93 -1.28
CA TYR A 169 13.43 7.77 0.18
C TYR A 169 12.05 7.65 0.83
N TYR A 170 11.04 8.33 0.29
CA TYR A 170 9.66 8.18 0.76
C TYR A 170 9.14 6.76 0.51
N PHE A 171 9.41 6.19 -0.67
CA PHE A 171 9.03 4.80 -0.96
C PHE A 171 9.79 3.80 -0.07
N TYR A 172 11.08 4.05 0.23
CA TYR A 172 11.81 3.23 1.21
C TYR A 172 11.24 3.35 2.62
N LEU A 173 10.80 4.53 3.05
CA LEU A 173 10.11 4.71 4.33
C LEU A 173 8.83 3.88 4.37
N LEU A 174 8.00 3.93 3.31
CA LEU A 174 6.78 3.12 3.23
C LEU A 174 7.08 1.62 3.29
N ALA A 175 8.10 1.15 2.57
CA ALA A 175 8.54 -0.24 2.66
C ALA A 175 8.95 -0.63 4.10
N GLY A 176 9.61 0.28 4.83
CA GLY A 176 9.95 0.09 6.23
C GLY A 176 8.72 0.01 7.15
N VAL A 177 7.73 0.88 6.94
CA VAL A 177 6.45 0.83 7.69
C VAL A 177 5.69 -0.47 7.40
N GLU A 178 5.67 -0.92 6.16
CA GLU A 178 5.05 -2.18 5.76
C GLU A 178 5.78 -3.40 6.34
N LEU A 179 7.11 -3.37 6.40
CA LEU A 179 7.91 -4.41 7.07
C LEU A 179 7.59 -4.47 8.56
N LEU A 180 7.50 -3.32 9.24
CA LEU A 180 7.10 -3.26 10.64
C LEU A 180 5.68 -3.81 10.84
N ALA A 181 4.74 -3.43 9.97
CA ALA A 181 3.38 -3.96 10.00
C ALA A 181 3.36 -5.49 9.82
N MET A 182 4.17 -6.02 8.90
CA MET A 182 4.31 -7.47 8.68
C MET A 182 4.87 -8.18 9.91
N ILE A 183 5.91 -7.62 10.56
CA ILE A 183 6.48 -8.18 11.79
C ILE A 183 5.45 -8.16 12.93
N LEU A 184 4.74 -7.05 13.10
CA LEU A 184 3.67 -6.94 14.10
C LEU A 184 2.56 -7.96 13.84
N PHE A 185 2.14 -8.14 12.59
CA PHE A 185 1.17 -9.15 12.21
C PHE A 185 1.66 -10.56 12.55
N LEU A 186 2.92 -10.89 12.29
CA LEU A 186 3.51 -12.18 12.65
C LEU A 186 3.53 -12.42 14.16
N ILE A 187 3.91 -11.42 14.95
CA ILE A 187 3.92 -11.50 16.41
C ILE A 187 2.50 -11.77 16.93
N VAL A 188 1.52 -11.02 16.43
CA VAL A 188 0.10 -11.19 16.79
C VAL A 188 -0.41 -12.56 16.35
N ALA A 189 -0.16 -12.97 15.10
CA ALA A 189 -0.60 -14.25 14.57
C ALA A 189 -0.05 -15.44 15.38
N ASN A 190 1.22 -15.36 15.79
CA ASN A 190 1.86 -16.36 16.64
C ASN A 190 1.27 -16.35 18.06
N LYS A 191 1.11 -15.17 18.66
CA LYS A 191 0.59 -15.03 20.04
C LYS A 191 -0.85 -15.51 20.18
N PHE A 192 -1.71 -15.19 19.21
CA PHE A 192 -3.11 -15.62 19.20
C PHE A 192 -3.31 -17.00 18.60
N GLY A 193 -2.22 -17.68 18.17
CA GLY A 193 -2.26 -19.03 17.63
C GLY A 193 -3.32 -19.15 16.54
N LEU A 194 -3.26 -18.25 15.54
CA LEU A 194 -4.29 -18.07 14.50
C LEU A 194 -4.35 -19.27 13.52
N ASN A 195 -4.62 -20.47 14.05
CA ASN A 195 -4.92 -21.71 13.35
C ASN A 195 -6.44 -21.73 13.09
N VAL A 196 -6.85 -20.92 12.12
CA VAL A 196 -8.25 -20.65 11.74
C VAL A 196 -9.00 -21.92 11.28
N ASP A 197 -8.30 -23.01 10.97
CA ASP A 197 -8.90 -24.29 10.60
C ASP A 197 -9.84 -24.86 11.69
N GLN A 198 -9.69 -24.45 12.96
CA GLN A 198 -10.53 -24.90 14.08
C GLN A 198 -11.80 -24.06 14.30
N LEU A 199 -11.86 -22.81 13.84
CA LEU A 199 -13.02 -21.92 14.04
C LEU A 199 -14.11 -22.12 12.98
N VAL A 200 -13.72 -22.49 11.75
CA VAL A 200 -14.68 -22.85 10.69
C VAL A 200 -15.40 -24.18 11.00
N GLN A 201 -14.78 -25.08 11.77
CA GLN A 201 -15.43 -26.33 12.20
C GLN A 201 -16.38 -26.15 13.40
N THR A 202 -16.29 -25.04 14.15
CA THR A 202 -17.04 -24.86 15.40
C THR A 202 -18.29 -23.96 15.32
N GLY A 203 -18.58 -23.31 14.18
CA GLY A 203 -19.88 -22.67 13.91
C GLY A 203 -20.23 -22.70 12.42
N PRO A 204 -21.50 -22.84 11.97
CA PRO A 204 -22.80 -22.71 12.66
C PRO A 204 -23.61 -24.02 12.74
N SER A 205 -23.03 -25.21 12.55
CA SER A 205 -23.80 -26.46 12.57
C SER A 205 -24.31 -26.87 13.95
N ARG A 206 -23.78 -26.30 15.05
CA ARG A 206 -24.14 -26.66 16.43
C ARG A 206 -25.18 -25.74 17.08
N GLU A 207 -25.31 -24.48 16.64
CA GLU A 207 -26.35 -23.56 17.14
C GLU A 207 -27.67 -23.69 16.38
N ASP A 208 -27.65 -23.88 15.06
CA ASP A 208 -28.90 -24.10 14.29
C ASP A 208 -29.58 -25.45 14.67
N ASN A 209 -28.84 -26.40 15.26
CA ASN A 209 -29.40 -27.65 15.79
C ASN A 209 -29.97 -27.51 17.21
N LYS A 210 -29.52 -26.53 18.00
CA LYS A 210 -30.11 -26.22 19.33
C LYS A 210 -31.38 -25.38 19.20
N GLY A 211 -31.40 -24.41 18.28
CA GLY A 211 -32.62 -23.62 18.01
C GLY A 211 -33.77 -24.47 17.45
N LYS A 212 -33.48 -25.38 16.51
CA LYS A 212 -34.49 -26.30 15.95
C LYS A 212 -34.99 -27.40 16.91
N GLN A 213 -34.29 -27.67 18.02
CA GLN A 213 -34.80 -28.57 19.06
C GLN A 213 -35.72 -27.87 20.06
N LEU A 214 -35.57 -26.56 20.27
CA LEU A 214 -36.41 -25.79 21.21
C LEU A 214 -37.70 -25.23 20.56
N GLU A 215 -37.80 -25.19 19.22
CA GLU A 215 -38.98 -24.71 18.48
C GLU A 215 -39.92 -25.83 17.96
N ARG A 216 -40.05 -26.98 18.63
CA ARG A 216 -41.20 -27.88 18.39
C ARG A 216 -42.32 -27.61 19.39
N PRO A 217 -43.37 -26.84 19.02
CA PRO A 217 -44.62 -26.82 19.79
C PRO A 217 -45.32 -28.18 19.72
N GLY A 218 -45.93 -28.58 20.84
CA GLY A 218 -46.37 -29.94 21.13
C GLY A 218 -47.36 -30.55 20.14
N ALA A 219 -47.25 -31.88 19.98
CA ALA A 219 -48.31 -32.71 19.42
C ALA A 219 -49.07 -33.37 20.57
N ASN A 220 -50.28 -32.85 20.80
CA ASN A 220 -51.34 -33.48 21.56
C ASN A 220 -51.87 -34.70 20.77
N SER A 221 -51.93 -35.88 21.38
CA SER A 221 -52.82 -36.95 20.92
C SER A 221 -53.23 -37.85 22.09
N ARG A 222 -54.51 -37.76 22.45
CA ARG A 222 -55.43 -38.73 23.05
C ARG A 222 -54.85 -39.97 23.74
#